data_AF-A0A9D9PY85-F1
#
_entry.id   AF-A0A9D9PY85-F1
#
_cell.length_a   1.000
_cell.length_b   1.000
_cell.length_c   1.000
_cell.angle_alpha   90.00
_cell.angle_beta   90.00
_cell.angle_gamma   90.00
#
_symmetry.space_group_name_H-M   'P 1'
#
loop_
_entity.id
_entity.type
_entity.pdbx_description
1 polymer ?
#
loop_
_entity_poly.entity_id
_entity_poly.type
_entity_poly.pdbx_seq_one_letter_code
_entity_poly.pdbx_strand_id
1 'polypeptide(L)'
;MSFDTRRNANDDNRTNVQQYVTFAPVALTSTATVQSVGQVLEVPQIWNNRDMYLHIENPHGAYSLYINGSLVARSTDTRTPMEFYISPYVNHGRNAIVIDVETSGEPLLSSSLAANPRAQFENSYIYSQPKLRIYDYDVRFEPDSTRTFGWLELDIIAGNSHNYTETMEVGYDLTDPAGKLQDYNMRECSIEGHSVDTVHFRMPIYKTNQWLWSQRTPHLYKLTMYSKLGQMMTDYIPIRLCFGDTRFDGERLLRNGKEFKIKAARYNAEKSRTQTLKDLRALKSRGVNTIYVDYPQVYWFYDQCEQVGLFVVDQANLNVERGRNDRTIGGTPSNDPTLVDEYVDRVRRMYRRNRNRTCIIAWSLGGNSGNGYAMYKAYQWLKAQGDERPIVYRDADGEWNSDWQLPATIE
;
A
#
# COMPACT_ATOMS: atom_id res chain seq x y z
N MET A 1 -23.16 4.32 -6.04
CA MET A 1 -21.80 4.57 -6.59
C MET A 1 -20.79 4.27 -5.50
N SER A 2 -20.00 3.20 -5.65
CA SER A 2 -18.81 3.00 -4.83
C SER A 2 -17.71 3.87 -5.45
N PHE A 3 -17.54 5.07 -4.91
CA PHE A 3 -16.33 5.85 -5.15
C PHE A 3 -15.30 5.32 -4.16
N ASP A 4 -14.04 5.20 -4.59
CA ASP A 4 -12.94 4.73 -3.75
C ASP A 4 -12.99 5.35 -2.34
N THR A 5 -13.25 4.48 -1.37
CA THR A 5 -13.36 4.82 0.05
C THR A 5 -12.04 5.34 0.60
N ARG A 6 -10.89 4.93 0.02
CA ARG A 6 -9.56 5.42 0.40
C ARG A 6 -9.32 6.86 -0.03
N ARG A 7 -9.79 7.29 -1.21
CA ARG A 7 -9.62 8.67 -1.69
C ARG A 7 -10.63 9.63 -1.08
N ASN A 8 -11.90 9.23 -0.98
CA ASN A 8 -12.93 10.08 -0.37
C ASN A 8 -12.69 10.32 1.13
N ALA A 9 -12.22 9.31 1.88
CA ALA A 9 -11.83 9.50 3.27
C ALA A 9 -10.63 10.45 3.43
N ASN A 10 -9.67 10.41 2.50
CA ASN A 10 -8.47 11.26 2.54
C ASN A 10 -8.68 12.69 2.01
N ASP A 11 -9.59 12.89 1.05
CA ASP A 11 -9.96 14.23 0.53
C ASP A 11 -11.00 14.92 1.41
N ASP A 12 -11.30 14.33 2.58
CA ASP A 12 -12.35 14.77 3.52
C ASP A 12 -13.68 15.05 2.80
N ASN A 13 -13.98 14.24 1.77
CA ASN A 13 -15.18 14.39 0.96
C ASN A 13 -16.38 13.79 1.70
N ARG A 14 -16.80 14.50 2.75
CA ARG A 14 -17.96 14.20 3.61
C ARG A 14 -19.31 14.37 2.91
N THR A 15 -19.34 14.61 1.60
CA THR A 15 -20.60 14.65 0.85
C THR A 15 -21.07 13.26 0.42
N ASN A 16 -20.19 12.25 0.49
CA ASN A 16 -20.47 10.87 0.09
C ASN A 16 -20.55 9.90 1.28
N VAL A 17 -21.24 10.33 2.35
CA VAL A 17 -21.47 9.64 3.64
C VAL A 17 -22.13 8.26 3.51
N GLN A 18 -22.46 7.83 2.29
CA GLN A 18 -23.20 6.61 2.04
C GLN A 18 -22.32 5.34 2.02
N GLN A 19 -21.00 5.46 1.88
CA GLN A 19 -20.14 4.29 1.62
C GLN A 19 -19.14 3.99 2.74
N TYR A 20 -18.90 4.93 3.67
CA TYR A 20 -18.01 4.72 4.80
C TYR A 20 -18.48 5.49 6.06
N VAL A 21 -18.00 5.05 7.21
CA VAL A 21 -18.16 5.66 8.53
C VAL A 21 -16.76 5.80 9.12
N THR A 22 -16.39 7.01 9.53
CA THR A 22 -15.10 7.23 10.22
C THR A 22 -15.00 6.38 11.48
N PHE A 23 -13.84 5.77 11.70
CA PHE A 23 -13.53 5.05 12.94
C PHE A 23 -12.69 5.97 13.83
N ALA A 24 -13.34 6.63 14.77
CA ALA A 24 -12.76 7.49 15.79
C ALA A 24 -13.20 6.96 17.17
N PRO A 25 -12.59 5.86 17.64
CA PRO A 25 -13.02 5.19 18.86
C PRO A 25 -12.71 6.04 20.09
N VAL A 26 -13.53 5.87 21.12
CA VAL A 26 -13.34 6.51 22.43
C VAL A 26 -12.71 5.51 23.40
N ALA A 27 -11.98 6.01 24.39
CA ALA A 27 -11.46 5.17 25.47
C ALA A 27 -12.62 4.54 26.26
N LEU A 28 -12.51 3.23 26.53
CA LEU A 28 -13.46 2.47 27.33
C LEU A 28 -12.87 2.18 28.71
N THR A 29 -11.73 1.52 28.73
CA THR A 29 -10.99 1.13 29.94
C THR A 29 -9.49 1.19 29.66
N SER A 30 -8.69 1.32 30.71
CA SER A 30 -7.24 1.28 30.61
C SER A 30 -6.68 0.56 31.83
N THR A 31 -5.75 -0.35 31.57
CA THR A 31 -4.98 -1.11 32.58
C THR A 31 -3.50 -0.80 32.42
N ALA A 32 -2.65 -1.39 33.27
CA ALA A 32 -1.21 -1.23 33.14
C ALA A 32 -0.65 -1.77 31.81
N THR A 33 -1.35 -2.72 31.17
CA THR A 33 -0.82 -3.46 30.01
C THR A 33 -1.64 -3.34 28.74
N VAL A 34 -2.89 -2.90 28.85
CA VAL A 34 -3.84 -2.80 27.74
C VAL A 34 -4.69 -1.54 27.88
N GLN A 35 -4.87 -0.82 26.77
CA GLN A 35 -5.86 0.23 26.60
C GLN A 35 -6.97 -0.28 25.68
N SER A 36 -8.21 -0.31 26.17
CA SER A 36 -9.38 -0.66 25.38
C SER A 36 -10.05 0.60 24.85
N VAL A 37 -10.25 0.66 23.53
CA VAL A 37 -11.02 1.71 22.85
C VAL A 37 -12.18 1.10 22.09
N GLY A 38 -13.24 1.86 21.82
CA GLY A 38 -14.33 1.35 21.01
C GLY A 38 -15.22 2.39 20.38
N GLN A 39 -16.00 1.93 19.42
CA GLN A 39 -16.99 2.71 18.70
C GLN A 39 -18.22 1.84 18.44
N VAL A 40 -19.41 2.46 18.55
CA VAL A 40 -20.64 1.83 18.09
C VAL A 40 -20.83 2.14 16.61
N LEU A 41 -20.94 1.10 15.78
CA LEU A 41 -21.36 1.20 14.40
C LEU A 41 -22.86 0.95 14.32
N GLU A 42 -23.62 1.97 13.93
CA GLU A 42 -24.98 1.77 13.42
C GLU A 42 -24.88 1.46 11.92
N VAL A 43 -25.12 0.21 11.53
CA VAL A 43 -24.97 -0.20 10.12
C VAL A 43 -26.00 0.53 9.26
N PRO A 44 -25.57 1.38 8.30
CA PRO A 44 -26.49 2.06 7.40
C PRO A 44 -27.30 1.04 6.59
N GLN A 45 -28.62 1.24 6.42
CA GLN A 45 -29.44 0.28 5.67
C GLN A 45 -28.98 0.08 4.22
N ILE A 46 -28.36 1.10 3.63
CA ILE A 46 -27.75 1.02 2.30
C ILE A 46 -26.54 0.07 2.22
N TRP A 47 -26.03 -0.42 3.36
CA TRP A 47 -24.99 -1.44 3.45
C TRP A 47 -25.55 -2.86 3.48
N ASN A 48 -26.88 -3.03 3.48
CA ASN A 48 -27.50 -4.34 3.38
C ASN A 48 -27.04 -5.04 2.09
N ASN A 49 -26.71 -6.33 2.20
CA ASN A 49 -26.17 -7.16 1.12
C ASN A 49 -24.83 -6.66 0.51
N ARG A 50 -24.06 -5.88 1.26
CA ARG A 50 -22.70 -5.45 0.90
C ARG A 50 -21.66 -6.10 1.81
N ASP A 51 -20.44 -6.21 1.32
CA ASP A 51 -19.31 -6.63 2.14
C ASP A 51 -18.79 -5.44 2.94
N MET A 52 -18.62 -5.61 4.25
CA MET A 52 -18.16 -4.58 5.16
C MET A 52 -16.74 -4.87 5.62
N TYR A 53 -15.93 -3.83 5.68
CA TYR A 53 -14.53 -3.89 6.07
C TYR A 53 -14.20 -2.81 7.09
N LEU A 54 -13.30 -3.11 8.02
CA LEU A 54 -12.68 -2.14 8.92
C LEU A 54 -11.24 -1.90 8.47
N HIS A 55 -10.92 -0.66 8.12
CA HIS A 55 -9.57 -0.17 7.82
C HIS A 55 -8.98 0.49 9.06
N ILE A 56 -7.82 0.01 9.52
CA ILE A 56 -7.10 0.52 10.69
C ILE A 56 -5.77 1.11 10.24
N GLU A 57 -5.52 2.36 10.60
CA GLU A 57 -4.21 3.02 10.53
C GLU A 57 -3.81 3.52 11.93
N ASN A 58 -2.50 3.61 12.18
CA ASN A 58 -1.96 4.21 13.41
C ASN A 58 -2.53 3.62 14.72
N PRO A 59 -2.54 2.29 14.94
CA PRO A 59 -3.06 1.70 16.18
C PRO A 59 -2.17 2.02 17.41
N HIS A 60 -0.93 2.44 17.18
CA HIS A 60 0.10 2.79 18.18
C HIS A 60 0.58 1.64 19.08
N GLY A 61 0.16 0.41 18.81
CA GLY A 61 0.62 -0.79 19.49
C GLY A 61 0.13 -2.04 18.75
N ALA A 62 0.58 -3.20 19.22
CA ALA A 62 -0.08 -4.46 18.88
C ALA A 62 -1.51 -4.43 19.43
N TYR A 63 -2.45 -5.10 18.76
CA TYR A 63 -3.84 -5.02 19.15
C TYR A 63 -4.64 -6.28 18.85
N SER A 64 -5.72 -6.46 19.60
CA SER A 64 -6.79 -7.43 19.34
C SER A 64 -8.07 -6.69 18.97
N LEU A 65 -8.71 -7.10 17.86
CA LEU A 65 -9.97 -6.55 17.38
C LEU A 65 -11.13 -7.46 17.79
N TYR A 66 -12.15 -6.87 18.40
CA TYR A 66 -13.39 -7.54 18.76
C TYR A 66 -14.59 -6.83 18.14
N ILE A 67 -15.56 -7.61 17.66
CA ILE A 67 -16.85 -7.10 17.19
C ILE A 67 -17.95 -7.90 17.88
N ASN A 68 -18.86 -7.20 18.55
CA ASN A 68 -19.94 -7.79 19.35
C ASN A 68 -19.42 -8.86 20.34
N GLY A 69 -18.24 -8.62 20.94
CA GLY A 69 -17.59 -9.54 21.87
C GLY A 69 -16.84 -10.71 21.24
N SER A 70 -16.94 -10.91 19.92
CA SER A 70 -16.20 -11.97 19.21
C SER A 70 -14.83 -11.46 18.77
N LEU A 71 -13.77 -12.23 19.02
CA LEU A 71 -12.42 -11.94 18.52
C LEU A 71 -12.39 -12.10 16.99
N VAL A 72 -12.05 -11.03 16.29
CA VAL A 72 -11.95 -11.00 14.83
C VAL A 72 -10.50 -11.23 14.37
N ALA A 73 -9.55 -10.54 15.00
CA ALA A 73 -8.15 -10.61 14.60
C ALA A 73 -7.19 -10.14 15.70
N ARG A 74 -5.91 -10.50 15.53
CA ARG A 74 -4.78 -9.93 16.25
C ARG A 74 -3.76 -9.39 15.26
N SER A 75 -3.10 -8.30 15.60
CA SER A 75 -2.00 -7.75 14.81
C SER A 75 -0.91 -7.16 15.68
N THR A 76 0.33 -7.39 15.25
CA THR A 76 1.57 -6.85 15.83
C THR A 76 2.21 -5.80 14.92
N ASP A 77 1.67 -5.55 13.73
CA ASP A 77 2.15 -4.52 12.81
C ASP A 77 1.56 -3.17 13.18
N THR A 78 2.42 -2.26 13.61
CA THR A 78 2.03 -0.97 14.19
C THR A 78 2.04 0.18 13.18
N ARG A 79 2.50 -0.06 11.94
CA ARG A 79 2.71 0.99 10.93
C ARG A 79 1.98 0.74 9.63
N THR A 80 1.86 -0.52 9.22
CA THR A 80 1.19 -0.84 7.97
C THR A 80 -0.32 -0.86 8.18
N PRO A 81 -1.11 -0.15 7.34
CA PRO A 81 -2.56 -0.22 7.40
C PRO A 81 -3.08 -1.65 7.24
N MET A 82 -4.17 -1.97 7.93
CA MET A 82 -4.81 -3.28 7.85
C MET A 82 -6.30 -3.16 7.58
N GLU A 83 -6.80 -4.03 6.70
CA GLU A 83 -8.22 -4.15 6.38
C GLU A 83 -8.73 -5.51 6.88
N PHE A 84 -9.83 -5.51 7.62
CA PHE A 84 -10.48 -6.69 8.16
C PHE A 84 -11.85 -6.86 7.53
N TYR A 85 -12.16 -8.05 7.00
CA TYR A 85 -13.52 -8.38 6.58
C TYR A 85 -14.41 -8.60 7.81
N ILE A 86 -15.37 -7.71 8.03
CA ILE A 86 -16.17 -7.68 9.27
C ILE A 86 -17.61 -8.16 9.08
N SER A 87 -18.09 -8.37 7.84
CA SER A 87 -19.48 -8.80 7.58
C SER A 87 -19.95 -9.98 8.45
N PRO A 88 -19.14 -11.03 8.71
CA PRO A 88 -19.60 -12.17 9.51
C PRO A 88 -19.83 -11.84 11.00
N TYR A 89 -19.32 -10.70 11.49
CA TYR A 89 -19.34 -10.34 12.91
C TYR A 89 -20.33 -9.22 13.23
N VAL A 90 -20.93 -8.60 12.21
CA VAL A 90 -21.87 -7.48 12.35
C VAL A 90 -23.32 -7.93 12.15
N ASN A 91 -24.19 -7.39 12.99
CA ASN A 91 -25.64 -7.53 12.94
C ASN A 91 -26.29 -6.31 12.28
N HIS A 92 -27.57 -6.42 11.92
CA HIS A 92 -28.36 -5.23 11.59
C HIS A 92 -28.44 -4.27 12.80
N GLY A 93 -28.39 -2.96 12.53
CA GLY A 93 -28.45 -1.92 13.56
C GLY A 93 -27.13 -1.70 14.29
N ARG A 94 -27.17 -1.66 15.63
CA ARG A 94 -26.03 -1.34 16.50
C ARG A 94 -25.04 -2.50 16.64
N ASN A 95 -23.77 -2.18 16.47
CA ASN A 95 -22.65 -3.10 16.64
C ASN A 95 -21.56 -2.46 17.49
N ALA A 96 -21.02 -3.21 18.45
CA ALA A 96 -19.88 -2.76 19.23
C ALA A 96 -18.58 -3.19 18.56
N ILE A 97 -17.72 -2.23 18.21
CA ILE A 97 -16.36 -2.47 17.74
C ILE A 97 -15.43 -2.06 18.87
N VAL A 98 -14.60 -3.00 19.33
CA VAL A 98 -13.65 -2.79 20.44
C VAL A 98 -12.25 -3.20 19.99
N ILE A 99 -11.26 -2.40 20.31
CA ILE A 99 -9.86 -2.69 20.08
C ILE A 99 -9.12 -2.61 21.41
N ASP A 100 -8.47 -3.70 21.78
CA ASP A 100 -7.54 -3.76 22.89
C ASP A 100 -6.14 -3.54 22.34
N VAL A 101 -5.54 -2.39 22.67
CA VAL A 101 -4.17 -2.03 22.27
C VAL A 101 -3.23 -2.34 23.43
N GLU A 102 -2.18 -3.10 23.16
CA GLU A 102 -1.14 -3.41 24.13
C GLU A 102 -0.28 -2.16 24.42
N THR A 103 -0.17 -1.80 25.70
CA THR A 103 0.56 -0.60 26.18
C THR A 103 1.83 -0.93 26.97
N SER A 104 2.02 -2.19 27.36
CA SER A 104 3.12 -2.62 28.26
C SER A 104 4.40 -3.08 27.56
N GLY A 105 4.42 -3.15 26.23
CA GLY A 105 5.56 -3.67 25.48
C GLY A 105 5.82 -2.89 24.21
N GLU A 106 7.10 -2.80 23.84
CA GLU A 106 7.47 -2.39 22.50
C GLU A 106 7.12 -3.53 21.51
N PRO A 107 6.44 -3.22 20.40
CA PRO A 107 6.15 -4.23 19.38
C PRO A 107 7.48 -4.79 18.82
N LEU A 108 7.77 -6.06 19.10
CA LEU A 108 9.08 -6.72 18.87
C LEU A 108 9.70 -6.36 17.51
N LEU A 109 8.93 -6.47 16.43
CA LEU A 109 9.41 -6.28 15.06
C LEU A 109 9.51 -4.83 14.59
N SER A 110 9.17 -3.88 15.45
CA SER A 110 9.20 -2.44 15.17
C SER A 110 9.71 -1.64 16.37
N SER A 111 10.50 -2.27 17.24
CA SER A 111 10.90 -1.74 18.54
C SER A 111 11.86 -0.55 18.41
N SER A 112 12.65 -0.48 17.33
CA SER A 112 13.59 0.63 17.10
C SER A 112 13.01 1.81 16.31
N LEU A 113 11.72 1.78 15.97
CA LEU A 113 11.07 2.90 15.29
C LEU A 113 10.79 4.07 16.24
N ALA A 114 11.12 5.29 15.79
CA ALA A 114 10.69 6.50 16.45
C ALA A 114 9.15 6.58 16.54
N ALA A 115 8.62 7.18 17.61
CA ALA A 115 7.18 7.29 17.84
C ALA A 115 6.42 7.81 16.60
N ASN A 116 5.22 7.27 16.35
CA ASN A 116 4.40 7.73 15.24
C ASN A 116 3.94 9.17 15.52
N PRO A 117 4.26 10.14 14.64
CA PRO A 117 3.81 11.50 14.85
C PRO A 117 2.29 11.63 14.68
N ARG A 118 1.61 10.75 13.94
CA ARG A 118 0.17 10.84 13.65
C ARG A 118 -0.69 10.45 14.86
N ALA A 119 -1.96 10.87 14.86
CA ALA A 119 -2.85 10.54 15.97
C ALA A 119 -3.30 9.07 15.91
N GLN A 120 -3.60 8.49 17.07
CA GLN A 120 -4.06 7.10 17.15
C GLN A 120 -5.38 6.94 16.37
N PHE A 121 -5.46 5.91 15.53
CA PHE A 121 -6.60 5.64 14.63
C PHE A 121 -6.89 6.73 13.59
N GLU A 122 -6.03 7.74 13.42
CA GLU A 122 -6.16 8.73 12.34
C GLU A 122 -6.22 8.01 10.99
N ASN A 123 -7.17 8.38 10.13
CA ASN A 123 -7.52 7.71 8.86
C ASN A 123 -8.12 6.30 8.96
N SER A 124 -8.56 5.85 10.14
CA SER A 124 -9.30 4.59 10.25
C SER A 124 -10.77 4.79 9.89
N TYR A 125 -11.39 3.81 9.25
CA TYR A 125 -12.80 3.87 8.85
C TYR A 125 -13.40 2.49 8.59
N ILE A 126 -14.72 2.39 8.73
CA ILE A 126 -15.51 1.26 8.26
C ILE A 126 -16.06 1.62 6.89
N TYR A 127 -16.01 0.71 5.93
CA TYR A 127 -16.62 0.93 4.63
C TYR A 127 -17.34 -0.32 4.12
N SER A 128 -18.24 -0.12 3.17
CA SER A 128 -18.90 -1.22 2.47
C SER A 128 -18.59 -1.22 0.97
N GLN A 129 -18.42 -2.40 0.40
CA GLN A 129 -18.25 -2.63 -1.04
C GLN A 129 -19.38 -3.51 -1.58
N PRO A 130 -19.76 -3.34 -2.86
CA PRO A 130 -20.65 -4.31 -3.47
C PRO A 130 -19.97 -5.69 -3.49
N LYS A 131 -20.78 -6.74 -3.44
CA LYS A 131 -20.27 -8.12 -3.51
C LYS A 131 -19.64 -8.44 -4.86
N LEU A 132 -20.10 -7.78 -5.92
CA LEU A 132 -19.51 -7.77 -7.24
C LEU A 132 -18.73 -6.46 -7.42
N ARG A 133 -17.40 -6.53 -7.46
CA ARG A 133 -16.52 -5.36 -7.40
C ARG A 133 -15.22 -5.52 -8.18
N ILE A 134 -14.52 -4.41 -8.42
CA ILE A 134 -13.06 -4.43 -8.63
C ILE A 134 -12.40 -4.75 -7.28
N TYR A 135 -11.80 -5.92 -7.18
CA TYR A 135 -11.15 -6.44 -5.97
C TYR A 135 -9.71 -5.92 -5.83
N ASP A 136 -8.94 -5.95 -6.92
CA ASP A 136 -7.56 -5.45 -6.97
C ASP A 136 -7.21 -5.08 -8.42
N TYR A 137 -6.03 -4.49 -8.65
CA TYR A 137 -5.53 -4.19 -10.00
C TYR A 137 -4.00 -4.21 -10.07
N ASP A 138 -3.44 -4.59 -11.21
CA ASP A 138 -2.00 -4.46 -11.51
C ASP A 138 -1.82 -3.58 -12.75
N VAL A 139 -0.86 -2.66 -12.68
CA VAL A 139 -0.59 -1.71 -13.76
C VAL A 139 0.90 -1.75 -14.07
N ARG A 140 1.25 -2.09 -15.31
CA ARG A 140 2.62 -2.14 -15.79
C ARG A 140 2.79 -1.28 -17.02
N PHE A 141 3.98 -0.69 -17.14
CA PHE A 141 4.36 0.08 -18.30
C PHE A 141 5.57 -0.56 -18.95
N GLU A 142 5.45 -0.92 -20.22
CA GLU A 142 6.55 -1.42 -21.03
C GLU A 142 6.90 -0.38 -22.11
N PRO A 143 8.10 0.21 -22.08
CA PRO A 143 8.53 1.09 -23.16
C PRO A 143 8.72 0.28 -24.45
N ASP A 144 8.23 0.80 -25.59
CA ASP A 144 8.56 0.20 -26.88
C ASP A 144 10.00 0.52 -27.29
N SER A 145 10.63 -0.45 -27.98
CA SER A 145 11.98 -0.37 -28.55
C SER A 145 12.21 0.83 -29.47
N THR A 146 11.20 1.27 -30.22
CA THR A 146 11.29 2.41 -31.13
C THR A 146 11.08 3.76 -30.44
N ARG A 147 10.68 3.75 -29.16
CA ARG A 147 10.36 4.93 -28.35
C ARG A 147 9.32 5.86 -29.00
N THR A 148 8.39 5.29 -29.76
CA THR A 148 7.28 6.05 -30.37
C THR A 148 5.98 5.93 -29.56
N PHE A 149 5.78 4.77 -28.92
CA PHE A 149 4.70 4.50 -27.98
C PHE A 149 5.25 3.74 -26.76
N GLY A 150 4.38 3.36 -25.83
CA GLY A 150 4.66 2.37 -24.80
C GLY A 150 3.41 1.56 -24.54
N TRP A 151 3.56 0.31 -24.11
CA TRP A 151 2.45 -0.52 -23.72
C TRP A 151 2.08 -0.21 -22.27
N LEU A 152 0.80 0.03 -22.05
CA LEU A 152 0.23 -0.16 -20.74
C LEU A 152 -0.28 -1.61 -20.69
N GLU A 153 -0.07 -2.28 -19.57
CA GLU A 153 -0.73 -3.53 -19.24
C GLU A 153 -1.53 -3.27 -17.96
N LEU A 154 -2.81 -3.56 -18.02
CA LEU A 154 -3.75 -3.34 -16.93
C LEU A 154 -4.52 -4.62 -16.68
N ASP A 155 -4.30 -5.19 -15.51
CA ASP A 155 -5.07 -6.31 -15.00
C ASP A 155 -6.08 -5.76 -13.99
N ILE A 156 -7.36 -5.87 -14.31
CA ILE A 156 -8.44 -5.60 -13.35
C ILE A 156 -8.87 -6.93 -12.76
N ILE A 157 -8.63 -7.12 -11.46
CA ILE A 157 -9.08 -8.31 -10.73
C ILE A 157 -10.50 -8.04 -10.27
N ALA A 158 -11.45 -8.69 -10.94
CA ALA A 158 -12.87 -8.64 -10.64
C ALA A 158 -13.20 -9.69 -9.56
N GLY A 159 -13.94 -9.33 -8.52
CA GLY A 159 -14.30 -10.21 -7.41
C GLY A 159 -15.80 -10.37 -7.26
N ASN A 160 -16.22 -11.60 -6.96
CA ASN A 160 -17.61 -11.95 -6.67
C ASN A 160 -17.70 -12.65 -5.31
N SER A 161 -18.35 -12.00 -4.35
CA SER A 161 -18.61 -12.53 -3.01
C SER A 161 -20.04 -13.06 -2.84
N HIS A 162 -20.84 -13.14 -3.92
CA HIS A 162 -22.05 -13.96 -3.94
C HIS A 162 -21.70 -15.45 -3.94
N ASN A 163 -22.67 -16.30 -3.61
CA ASN A 163 -22.55 -17.75 -3.66
C ASN A 163 -22.96 -18.35 -5.03
N TYR A 164 -23.18 -17.51 -6.03
CA TYR A 164 -23.54 -17.88 -7.39
C TYR A 164 -22.80 -16.98 -8.38
N THR A 165 -22.68 -17.43 -9.62
CA THR A 165 -22.03 -16.69 -10.70
C THR A 165 -22.79 -15.41 -11.02
N GLU A 166 -22.06 -14.31 -11.13
CA GLU A 166 -22.57 -13.00 -11.51
C GLU A 166 -21.73 -12.42 -12.65
N THR A 167 -22.35 -11.60 -13.48
CA THR A 167 -21.71 -10.97 -14.65
C THR A 167 -21.63 -9.46 -14.43
N MET A 168 -20.46 -8.87 -14.71
CA MET A 168 -20.28 -7.42 -14.73
C MET A 168 -19.44 -6.98 -15.92
N GLU A 169 -19.59 -5.72 -16.30
CA GLU A 169 -18.63 -5.07 -17.18
C GLU A 169 -17.57 -4.38 -16.33
N VAL A 170 -16.29 -4.57 -16.67
CA VAL A 170 -15.18 -3.81 -16.10
C VAL A 170 -14.45 -3.06 -17.20
N GLY A 171 -14.00 -1.86 -16.91
CA GLY A 171 -13.36 -1.00 -17.90
C GLY A 171 -12.48 0.08 -17.29
N TYR A 172 -11.90 0.87 -18.17
CA TYR A 172 -11.05 1.98 -17.79
C TYR A 172 -11.15 3.16 -18.77
N ASP A 173 -10.81 4.34 -18.26
CA ASP A 173 -10.50 5.53 -19.04
C ASP A 173 -9.08 6.00 -18.69
N LEU A 174 -8.22 6.20 -19.71
CA LEU A 174 -6.88 6.74 -19.56
C LEU A 174 -6.80 8.15 -20.14
N THR A 175 -6.45 9.13 -19.30
CA THR A 175 -6.25 10.52 -19.69
C THR A 175 -4.78 10.90 -19.55
N ASP A 176 -4.25 11.64 -20.54
CA ASP A 176 -2.90 12.17 -20.49
C ASP A 176 -2.74 13.35 -19.50
N PRO A 177 -1.50 13.79 -19.24
CA PRO A 177 -1.27 14.89 -18.31
C PRO A 177 -1.78 16.25 -18.79
N ALA A 178 -2.16 16.39 -20.07
CA ALA A 178 -2.83 17.57 -20.61
C ALA A 178 -4.37 17.50 -20.46
N GLY A 179 -4.91 16.41 -19.93
CA GLY A 179 -6.35 16.20 -19.73
C GLY A 179 -7.08 15.61 -20.94
N LYS A 180 -6.36 15.15 -21.97
CA LYS A 180 -6.97 14.51 -23.15
C LYS A 180 -7.13 13.01 -22.93
N LEU A 181 -8.32 12.48 -23.23
CA LEU A 181 -8.58 11.04 -23.26
C LEU A 181 -7.71 10.37 -24.35
N GLN A 182 -6.86 9.44 -23.93
CA GLN A 182 -5.95 8.70 -24.80
C GLN A 182 -6.56 7.38 -25.24
N ASP A 183 -7.17 6.67 -24.31
CA ASP A 183 -7.74 5.35 -24.56
C ASP A 183 -8.83 5.05 -23.53
N TYR A 184 -9.76 4.17 -23.91
CA TYR A 184 -10.76 3.60 -23.01
C TYR A 184 -11.20 2.24 -23.55
N ASN A 185 -11.52 1.32 -22.65
CA ASN A 185 -12.05 0.02 -23.03
C ASN A 185 -12.91 -0.55 -21.91
N MET A 186 -13.80 -1.48 -22.26
CA MET A 186 -14.69 -2.15 -21.33
C MET A 186 -14.95 -3.58 -21.83
N ARG A 187 -14.97 -4.53 -20.91
CA ARG A 187 -15.23 -5.94 -21.19
C ARG A 187 -16.18 -6.51 -20.16
N GLU A 188 -17.08 -7.36 -20.64
CA GLU A 188 -17.90 -8.20 -19.79
C GLU A 188 -17.07 -9.38 -19.26
N CYS A 189 -17.29 -9.73 -17.98
CA CYS A 189 -16.72 -10.90 -17.34
C CYS A 189 -17.77 -11.55 -16.43
N SER A 190 -17.80 -12.89 -16.42
CA SER A 190 -18.65 -13.67 -15.54
C SER A 190 -17.78 -14.38 -14.51
N ILE A 191 -18.03 -14.11 -13.24
CA ILE A 191 -17.15 -14.55 -12.14
C ILE A 191 -17.94 -15.51 -11.26
N GLU A 192 -17.38 -16.69 -11.01
CA GLU A 192 -17.99 -17.70 -10.14
C GLU A 192 -18.19 -17.16 -8.71
N GLY A 193 -19.17 -17.72 -7.99
CA GLY A 193 -19.40 -17.34 -6.60
C GLY A 193 -18.17 -17.57 -5.72
N HIS A 194 -17.91 -16.65 -4.79
CA HIS A 194 -16.75 -16.66 -3.89
C HIS A 194 -15.39 -16.79 -4.60
N SER A 195 -15.26 -16.18 -5.79
CA SER A 195 -14.05 -16.23 -6.59
C SER A 195 -13.63 -14.85 -7.08
N VAL A 196 -12.45 -14.81 -7.70
CA VAL A 196 -11.94 -13.67 -8.45
C VAL A 196 -11.57 -14.14 -9.85
N ASP A 197 -11.70 -13.24 -10.82
CA ASP A 197 -11.21 -13.42 -12.19
C ASP A 197 -10.43 -12.17 -12.63
N THR A 198 -9.54 -12.32 -13.61
CA THR A 198 -8.69 -11.23 -14.09
C THR A 198 -9.04 -10.85 -15.52
N VAL A 199 -9.42 -9.58 -15.70
CA VAL A 199 -9.67 -9.02 -17.04
C VAL A 199 -8.43 -8.26 -17.49
N HIS A 200 -7.75 -8.83 -18.50
CA HIS A 200 -6.49 -8.32 -19.03
C HIS A 200 -6.71 -7.29 -20.15
N PHE A 201 -6.15 -6.09 -19.98
CA PHE A 201 -6.10 -5.05 -21.00
C PHE A 201 -4.65 -4.74 -21.38
N ARG A 202 -4.40 -4.67 -22.69
CA ARG A 202 -3.09 -4.29 -23.24
C ARG A 202 -3.30 -3.29 -24.36
N MET A 203 -2.78 -2.08 -24.20
CA MET A 203 -3.05 -0.96 -25.09
C MET A 203 -1.78 -0.16 -25.40
N PRO A 204 -1.58 0.27 -26.67
CA PRO A 204 -0.47 1.12 -27.03
C PRO A 204 -0.82 2.57 -26.71
N ILE A 205 -0.01 3.21 -25.86
CA ILE A 205 -0.17 4.63 -25.57
C ILE A 205 0.87 5.41 -26.38
N TYR A 206 0.38 6.19 -27.35
CA TYR A 206 1.24 6.97 -28.22
C TYR A 206 1.84 8.18 -27.49
N LYS A 207 3.04 8.59 -27.91
CA LYS A 207 3.75 9.75 -27.36
C LYS A 207 4.10 9.66 -25.86
N THR A 208 3.99 8.49 -25.23
CA THR A 208 4.42 8.28 -23.83
C THR A 208 5.85 8.70 -23.58
N ASN A 209 6.74 8.52 -24.57
CA ASN A 209 8.14 8.95 -24.48
C ASN A 209 8.33 10.47 -24.28
N GLN A 210 7.36 11.30 -24.69
CA GLN A 210 7.37 12.74 -24.44
C GLN A 210 6.96 13.08 -22.99
N TRP A 211 6.21 12.18 -22.35
CA TRP A 211 5.60 12.36 -21.04
C TRP A 211 6.08 11.30 -20.03
N LEU A 212 7.30 10.79 -20.21
CA LEU A 212 7.90 9.89 -19.24
C LEU A 212 8.12 10.61 -17.91
N TRP A 213 7.76 9.91 -16.85
CA TRP A 213 8.02 10.37 -15.50
C TRP A 213 9.49 10.19 -15.15
N SER A 214 10.08 11.28 -14.71
CA SER A 214 11.40 11.32 -14.10
C SER A 214 11.40 12.29 -12.94
N GLN A 215 12.47 12.25 -12.14
CA GLN A 215 12.71 13.23 -11.08
C GLN A 215 12.70 14.71 -11.55
N ARG A 216 12.81 14.98 -12.87
CA ARG A 216 12.82 16.34 -13.44
C ARG A 216 11.49 16.69 -14.12
N THR A 217 10.78 15.68 -14.62
CA THR A 217 9.56 15.81 -15.42
C THR A 217 8.49 14.88 -14.85
N PRO A 218 7.81 15.26 -13.76
CA PRO A 218 6.86 14.39 -13.06
C PRO A 218 5.49 14.38 -13.77
N HIS A 219 5.45 13.91 -15.01
CA HIS A 219 4.22 13.80 -15.77
C HIS A 219 3.32 12.69 -15.21
N LEU A 220 2.06 13.04 -14.89
CA LEU A 220 1.09 12.15 -14.27
C LEU A 220 -0.10 11.94 -15.19
N TYR A 221 -0.34 10.69 -15.55
CA TYR A 221 -1.55 10.26 -16.23
C TYR A 221 -2.65 10.00 -15.19
N LYS A 222 -3.91 10.05 -15.63
CA LYS A 222 -5.06 9.64 -14.83
C LYS A 222 -5.66 8.38 -15.46
N LEU A 223 -5.59 7.26 -14.75
CA LEU A 223 -6.36 6.06 -15.08
C LEU A 223 -7.56 6.00 -14.17
N THR A 224 -8.72 5.79 -14.74
CA THR A 224 -9.96 5.61 -13.99
C THR A 224 -10.49 4.24 -14.31
N MET A 225 -10.47 3.33 -13.35
CA MET A 225 -11.07 2.00 -13.50
C MET A 225 -12.50 2.02 -12.99
N TYR A 226 -13.37 1.23 -13.59
CA TYR A 226 -14.76 1.17 -13.19
C TYR A 226 -15.41 -0.17 -13.50
N SER A 227 -16.50 -0.45 -12.79
CA SER A 227 -17.37 -1.59 -13.04
C SER A 227 -18.82 -1.14 -13.26
N LYS A 228 -19.59 -1.91 -14.05
CA LYS A 228 -21.01 -1.69 -14.31
C LYS A 228 -21.83 -2.98 -14.16
N LEU A 229 -23.05 -2.79 -13.68
CA LEU A 229 -24.14 -3.75 -13.75
C LEU A 229 -25.26 -3.15 -14.61
N GLY A 230 -25.33 -3.60 -15.88
CA GLY A 230 -26.18 -2.96 -16.89
C GLY A 230 -25.81 -1.48 -17.06
N GLN A 231 -26.76 -0.57 -16.83
CA GLN A 231 -26.51 0.87 -16.93
C GLN A 231 -25.97 1.49 -15.63
N MET A 232 -25.88 0.73 -14.54
CA MET A 232 -25.48 1.25 -13.23
C MET A 232 -23.97 1.07 -13.00
N MET A 233 -23.27 2.20 -12.80
CA MET A 233 -21.89 2.20 -12.32
C MET A 233 -21.81 1.70 -10.87
N THR A 234 -21.10 0.60 -10.66
CA THR A 234 -20.91 -0.02 -9.34
C THR A 234 -19.66 0.51 -8.66
N ASP A 235 -18.51 0.50 -9.34
CA ASP A 235 -17.25 1.04 -8.85
C ASP A 235 -16.69 2.15 -9.74
N TYR A 236 -15.99 3.10 -9.13
CA TYR A 236 -15.24 4.15 -9.80
C TYR A 236 -13.95 4.47 -9.03
N ILE A 237 -12.82 4.04 -9.58
CA ILE A 237 -11.50 4.05 -8.93
C ILE A 237 -10.54 4.90 -9.78
N PRO A 238 -10.46 6.22 -9.56
CA PRO A 238 -9.44 7.03 -10.18
C PRO A 238 -8.10 6.73 -9.50
N ILE A 239 -7.04 6.58 -10.29
CA ILE A 239 -5.65 6.55 -9.84
C ILE A 239 -4.82 7.55 -10.65
N ARG A 240 -3.72 8.02 -10.04
CA ARG A 240 -2.68 8.71 -10.79
C ARG A 240 -1.59 7.69 -11.04
N LEU A 241 -1.08 7.65 -12.26
CA LEU A 241 0.03 6.78 -12.61
C LEU A 241 1.06 7.55 -13.40
N CYS A 242 2.27 7.02 -13.38
CA CYS A 242 3.39 7.59 -14.07
C CYS A 242 3.91 6.55 -15.06
N PHE A 243 4.27 6.96 -16.28
CA PHE A 243 4.99 6.06 -17.17
C PHE A 243 6.48 6.18 -16.95
N GLY A 244 7.09 5.06 -16.58
CA GLY A 244 8.52 4.91 -16.72
C GLY A 244 9.04 3.71 -15.97
N ASP A 245 10.20 3.30 -16.42
CA ASP A 245 10.82 2.02 -16.11
C ASP A 245 12.02 2.24 -15.19
N THR A 246 12.11 1.44 -14.13
CA THR A 246 13.25 1.42 -13.22
C THR A 246 13.83 0.02 -13.21
N ARG A 247 15.10 -0.09 -13.58
CA ARG A 247 15.81 -1.37 -13.65
C ARG A 247 17.15 -1.30 -12.95
N PHE A 248 17.55 -2.43 -12.40
CA PHE A 248 18.92 -2.68 -11.99
C PHE A 248 19.52 -3.74 -12.92
N ASP A 249 20.58 -3.39 -13.64
CA ASP A 249 21.22 -4.28 -14.62
C ASP A 249 22.36 -5.13 -14.02
N GLY A 250 22.51 -5.12 -12.69
CA GLY A 250 23.61 -5.76 -11.96
C GLY A 250 24.72 -4.79 -11.56
N GLU A 251 24.84 -3.64 -12.24
CA GLU A 251 25.86 -2.64 -11.96
C GLU A 251 25.28 -1.25 -11.72
N ARG A 252 24.22 -0.90 -12.45
CA ARG A 252 23.68 0.46 -12.54
C ARG A 252 22.17 0.46 -12.30
N LEU A 253 21.72 1.51 -11.62
CA LEU A 253 20.31 1.87 -11.58
C LEU A 253 19.96 2.71 -12.80
N LEU A 254 19.00 2.23 -13.58
CA LEU A 254 18.52 2.87 -14.79
C LEU A 254 17.10 3.39 -14.55
N ARG A 255 16.86 4.63 -14.95
CA ARG A 255 15.52 5.20 -15.10
C ARG A 255 15.28 5.50 -16.57
N ASN A 256 14.29 4.85 -17.18
CA ASN A 256 13.99 4.95 -18.61
C ASN A 256 15.24 4.71 -19.50
N GLY A 257 16.04 3.70 -19.13
CA GLY A 257 17.29 3.35 -19.80
C GLY A 257 18.46 4.32 -19.62
N LYS A 258 18.36 5.28 -18.70
CA LYS A 258 19.46 6.21 -18.36
C LYS A 258 19.91 5.99 -16.93
N GLU A 259 21.21 5.86 -16.72
CA GLU A 259 21.80 5.75 -15.38
C GLU A 259 21.48 6.98 -14.53
N PHE A 260 21.18 6.75 -13.25
CA PHE A 260 21.11 7.80 -12.25
C PHE A 260 21.80 7.38 -10.94
N LYS A 261 22.31 8.37 -10.22
CA LYS A 261 22.91 8.17 -8.90
C LYS A 261 21.91 8.57 -7.81
N ILE A 262 21.86 7.78 -6.75
CA ILE A 262 21.01 8.07 -5.59
C ILE A 262 21.66 9.16 -4.74
N LYS A 263 20.86 10.18 -4.43
CA LYS A 263 21.09 11.16 -3.36
C LYS A 263 19.90 11.05 -2.42
N ALA A 264 20.04 10.23 -1.39
CA ALA A 264 18.94 9.85 -0.52
C ALA A 264 18.93 10.67 0.77
N ALA A 265 17.72 10.96 1.25
CA ALA A 265 17.47 11.42 2.61
C ALA A 265 16.46 10.49 3.29
N ARG A 266 16.64 10.24 4.59
CA ARG A 266 15.67 9.48 5.38
C ARG A 266 14.56 10.39 5.83
N TYR A 267 13.31 10.06 5.51
CA TYR A 267 12.16 10.92 5.80
C TYR A 267 10.85 10.11 5.81
N ASN A 268 10.05 10.30 6.86
CA ASN A 268 8.69 9.75 6.98
C ASN A 268 7.67 10.88 6.93
N ALA A 269 6.42 10.56 6.57
CA ALA A 269 5.33 11.52 6.54
C ALA A 269 5.08 12.14 7.93
N GLU A 270 4.95 13.46 7.95
CA GLU A 270 4.56 14.23 9.14
C GLU A 270 3.05 14.12 9.41
N LYS A 271 2.60 14.65 10.55
CA LYS A 271 1.16 14.80 10.89
C LYS A 271 0.34 15.41 9.75
N SER A 272 0.90 16.46 9.12
CA SER A 272 0.21 17.24 8.11
C SER A 272 0.71 16.90 6.71
N ARG A 273 -0.24 16.63 5.81
CA ARG A 273 -0.01 16.52 4.37
C ARG A 273 0.65 17.79 3.80
N THR A 274 0.30 18.96 4.32
CA THR A 274 0.87 20.25 3.90
C THR A 274 2.31 20.41 4.35
N GLN A 275 2.61 20.06 5.61
CA GLN A 275 3.96 20.08 6.14
C GLN A 275 4.86 19.10 5.37
N THR A 276 4.36 17.88 5.14
CA THR A 276 5.09 16.88 4.35
C THR A 276 5.43 17.37 2.95
N LEU A 277 4.50 18.02 2.26
CA LEU A 277 4.78 18.58 0.93
C LEU A 277 5.87 19.66 0.97
N LYS A 278 5.87 20.50 2.00
CA LYS A 278 6.87 21.55 2.20
C LYS A 278 8.25 20.94 2.39
N ASP A 279 8.36 19.91 3.21
CA ASP A 279 9.64 19.26 3.53
C ASP A 279 10.19 18.48 2.33
N LEU A 280 9.33 17.74 1.61
CA LEU A 280 9.72 17.07 0.36
C LEU A 280 10.26 18.06 -0.68
N ARG A 281 9.65 19.25 -0.82
CA ARG A 281 10.14 20.31 -1.72
C ARG A 281 11.46 20.90 -1.24
N ALA A 282 11.67 21.04 0.07
CA ALA A 282 12.92 21.51 0.65
C ALA A 282 14.06 20.50 0.44
N LEU A 283 13.79 19.20 0.62
CA LEU A 283 14.75 18.14 0.31
C LEU A 283 15.12 18.17 -1.19
N LYS A 284 14.10 18.29 -2.05
CA LYS A 284 14.31 18.39 -3.49
C LYS A 284 15.19 19.59 -3.88
N SER A 285 15.01 20.75 -3.25
CA SER A 285 15.82 21.95 -3.54
C SER A 285 17.26 21.83 -3.06
N ARG A 286 17.53 21.02 -2.02
CA ARG A 286 18.90 20.65 -1.60
C ARG A 286 19.57 19.63 -2.53
N GLY A 287 18.85 19.11 -3.52
CA GLY A 287 19.38 18.15 -4.50
C GLY A 287 19.18 16.68 -4.13
N VAL A 288 18.41 16.40 -3.06
CA VAL A 288 17.90 15.04 -2.78
C VAL A 288 17.02 14.61 -3.94
N ASN A 289 17.19 13.37 -4.39
CA ASN A 289 16.34 12.77 -5.40
C ASN A 289 15.58 11.54 -4.96
N THR A 290 15.94 10.98 -3.82
CA THR A 290 15.37 9.73 -3.31
C THR A 290 15.01 9.90 -1.84
N ILE A 291 13.82 9.48 -1.46
CA ILE A 291 13.40 9.40 -0.08
C ILE A 291 13.48 7.95 0.37
N TYR A 292 14.08 7.71 1.53
CA TYR A 292 14.09 6.40 2.17
C TYR A 292 13.20 6.47 3.40
N VAL A 293 12.11 5.71 3.40
CA VAL A 293 11.16 5.63 4.52
C VAL A 293 11.56 4.50 5.48
N ASP A 294 11.12 4.57 6.73
CA ASP A 294 11.44 3.56 7.76
C ASP A 294 10.39 2.43 7.85
N TYR A 295 9.26 2.63 7.18
CA TYR A 295 8.10 1.73 7.13
C TYR A 295 7.16 2.20 6.00
N PRO A 296 6.16 1.40 5.59
CA PRO A 296 5.21 1.83 4.56
C PRO A 296 4.43 3.06 5.03
N GLN A 297 4.50 4.16 4.27
CA GLN A 297 3.90 5.44 4.65
C GLN A 297 2.41 5.50 4.34
N VAL A 298 1.71 6.50 4.87
CA VAL A 298 0.31 6.80 4.50
C VAL A 298 0.15 7.00 2.97
N TYR A 299 -0.99 6.59 2.41
CA TYR A 299 -1.19 6.48 0.95
C TYR A 299 -0.83 7.77 0.18
N TRP A 300 -1.20 8.94 0.72
CA TRP A 300 -1.01 10.22 0.04
C TRP A 300 0.46 10.67 0.00
N PHE A 301 1.35 10.05 0.78
CA PHE A 301 2.78 10.34 0.79
C PHE A 301 3.41 10.03 -0.58
N TYR A 302 3.07 8.87 -1.15
CA TYR A 302 3.58 8.45 -2.45
C TYR A 302 3.05 9.34 -3.58
N ASP A 303 1.78 9.79 -3.50
CA ASP A 303 1.22 10.78 -4.42
C ASP A 303 2.05 12.07 -4.42
N GLN A 304 2.51 12.52 -3.24
CA GLN A 304 3.34 13.72 -3.13
C GLN A 304 4.74 13.51 -3.67
N CYS A 305 5.36 12.34 -3.44
CA CYS A 305 6.65 12.00 -4.03
C CYS A 305 6.57 11.98 -5.56
N GLU A 306 5.52 11.38 -6.13
CA GLU A 306 5.25 11.38 -7.57
C GLU A 306 5.07 12.79 -8.13
N GLN A 307 4.34 13.66 -7.43
CA GLN A 307 4.11 15.07 -7.82
C GLN A 307 5.38 15.92 -7.73
N VAL A 308 6.20 15.74 -6.70
CA VAL A 308 7.45 16.50 -6.51
C VAL A 308 8.57 15.99 -7.43
N GLY A 309 8.47 14.74 -7.92
CA GLY A 309 9.52 14.09 -8.69
C GLY A 309 10.64 13.56 -7.79
N LEU A 310 10.28 12.85 -6.73
CA LEU A 310 11.20 12.15 -5.84
C LEU A 310 11.01 10.64 -5.99
N PHE A 311 12.12 9.92 -6.09
CA PHE A 311 12.12 8.47 -5.98
C PHE A 311 11.90 8.05 -4.52
N VAL A 312 11.48 6.81 -4.32
CA VAL A 312 11.24 6.22 -2.99
C VAL A 312 11.91 4.85 -2.91
N VAL A 313 12.62 4.61 -1.81
CA VAL A 313 12.95 3.26 -1.33
C VAL A 313 11.92 2.94 -0.26
N ASP A 314 10.99 2.05 -0.57
CA ASP A 314 9.89 1.69 0.33
C ASP A 314 10.34 0.54 1.25
N GLN A 315 10.20 0.71 2.57
CA GLN A 315 10.75 -0.22 3.57
C GLN A 315 9.64 -0.95 4.30
N ALA A 316 9.78 -2.27 4.46
CA ALA A 316 8.86 -3.04 5.28
C ALA A 316 9.01 -2.65 6.75
N ASN A 317 7.93 -2.80 7.55
CA ASN A 317 7.95 -2.49 8.98
C ASN A 317 8.70 -3.58 9.79
N LEU A 318 10.00 -3.71 9.55
CA LEU A 318 10.90 -4.66 10.20
C LEU A 318 12.13 -3.89 10.70
N ASN A 319 12.11 -3.53 11.97
CA ASN A 319 13.11 -2.66 12.61
C ASN A 319 13.40 -3.19 14.03
N VAL A 320 14.46 -4.00 14.17
CA VAL A 320 14.75 -4.77 15.39
C VAL A 320 16.25 -4.80 15.75
N GLU A 321 16.69 -3.89 16.61
CA GLU A 321 18.10 -3.88 17.01
C GLU A 321 18.48 -4.98 18.00
N ARG A 322 17.48 -5.59 18.67
CA ARG A 322 17.69 -6.66 19.66
C ARG A 322 18.36 -7.87 19.00
N GLY A 323 19.55 -8.22 19.50
CA GLY A 323 20.28 -9.40 19.03
C GLY A 323 20.75 -9.31 17.59
N ARG A 324 20.76 -8.11 16.98
CA ARG A 324 21.08 -7.85 15.56
C ARG A 324 22.33 -8.58 15.04
N ASN A 325 23.35 -8.75 15.88
CA ASN A 325 24.62 -9.39 15.53
C ASN A 325 24.68 -10.89 15.86
N ASP A 326 23.68 -11.45 16.55
CA ASP A 326 23.62 -12.85 16.93
C ASP A 326 22.95 -13.68 15.83
N ARG A 327 23.76 -14.40 15.06
CA ARG A 327 23.33 -15.24 13.93
C ARG A 327 22.95 -16.68 14.35
N THR A 328 22.87 -16.98 15.64
CA THR A 328 22.30 -18.27 16.08
C THR A 328 20.78 -18.28 15.85
N ILE A 329 20.18 -19.47 15.87
CA ILE A 329 18.72 -19.65 15.71
C ILE A 329 18.01 -18.92 16.86
N GLY A 330 17.18 -17.93 16.54
CA GLY A 330 16.49 -17.10 17.53
C GLY A 330 17.37 -16.04 18.24
N GLY A 331 18.65 -15.93 17.87
CA GLY A 331 19.55 -14.90 18.40
C GLY A 331 19.12 -13.48 18.04
N THR A 332 18.78 -13.26 16.76
CA THR A 332 17.95 -12.14 16.29
C THR A 332 16.57 -12.65 15.87
N PRO A 333 15.49 -11.85 16.04
CA PRO A 333 14.20 -12.13 15.42
C PRO A 333 14.26 -12.39 13.90
N SER A 334 15.24 -11.80 13.21
CA SER A 334 15.46 -12.03 11.76
C SER A 334 15.97 -13.42 11.41
N ASN A 335 16.43 -14.17 12.41
CA ASN A 335 16.86 -15.56 12.31
C ASN A 335 16.04 -16.50 13.22
N ASP A 336 14.84 -16.08 13.60
CA ASP A 336 13.88 -16.92 14.33
C ASP A 336 12.91 -17.57 13.32
N PRO A 337 12.94 -18.91 13.16
CA PRO A 337 12.03 -19.62 12.25
C PRO A 337 10.54 -19.46 12.60
N THR A 338 10.20 -19.13 13.86
CA THR A 338 8.81 -18.96 14.30
C THR A 338 8.20 -17.64 13.80
N LEU A 339 9.03 -16.69 13.37
CA LEU A 339 8.62 -15.36 12.91
C LEU A 339 8.58 -15.22 11.38
N VAL A 340 8.88 -16.31 10.64
CA VAL A 340 8.95 -16.29 9.17
C VAL A 340 7.67 -15.76 8.53
N ASP A 341 6.51 -16.23 8.98
CA ASP A 341 5.22 -15.80 8.42
C ASP A 341 4.98 -14.32 8.66
N GLU A 342 5.35 -13.79 9.83
CA GLU A 342 5.19 -12.37 10.14
C GLU A 342 6.12 -11.50 9.30
N TYR A 343 7.37 -11.92 9.08
CA TYR A 343 8.32 -11.22 8.21
C TYR A 343 7.83 -11.18 6.76
N VAL A 344 7.44 -12.34 6.22
CA VAL A 344 6.92 -12.46 4.86
C VAL A 344 5.65 -11.64 4.69
N ASP A 345 4.76 -11.64 5.68
CA ASP A 345 3.50 -10.91 5.62
C ASP A 345 3.70 -9.37 5.67
N ARG A 346 4.63 -8.86 6.49
CA ARG A 346 4.96 -7.42 6.49
C ARG A 346 5.56 -6.97 5.16
N VAL A 347 6.45 -7.75 4.55
CA VAL A 347 6.98 -7.48 3.20
C VAL A 347 5.88 -7.58 2.15
N ARG A 348 5.01 -8.59 2.24
CA ARG A 348 3.87 -8.78 1.35
C ARG A 348 2.92 -7.60 1.37
N ARG A 349 2.56 -7.09 2.55
CA ARG A 349 1.66 -5.94 2.70
C ARG A 349 2.25 -4.67 2.11
N MET A 350 3.53 -4.39 2.36
CA MET A 350 4.24 -3.28 1.72
C MET A 350 4.16 -3.40 0.19
N TYR A 351 4.58 -4.54 -0.35
CA TYR A 351 4.62 -4.76 -1.79
C TYR A 351 3.23 -4.65 -2.43
N ARG A 352 2.25 -5.42 -1.94
CA ARG A 352 0.91 -5.49 -2.54
C ARG A 352 0.23 -4.12 -2.59
N ARG A 353 0.42 -3.31 -1.55
CA ARG A 353 -0.16 -1.97 -1.46
C ARG A 353 0.46 -0.98 -2.45
N ASN A 354 1.77 -1.09 -2.68
CA ASN A 354 2.53 -0.04 -3.34
C ASN A 354 3.14 -0.47 -4.69
N ARG A 355 2.96 -1.71 -5.15
CA ARG A 355 3.55 -2.24 -6.40
C ARG A 355 3.30 -1.36 -7.63
N ASN A 356 2.15 -0.72 -7.71
CA ASN A 356 1.77 0.14 -8.83
C ASN A 356 2.38 1.56 -8.77
N ARG A 357 3.19 1.88 -7.74
CA ARG A 357 3.82 3.20 -7.57
C ARG A 357 5.13 3.29 -8.33
N THR A 358 5.16 4.16 -9.32
CA THR A 358 6.33 4.34 -10.19
C THR A 358 7.45 5.13 -9.51
N CYS A 359 7.14 5.94 -8.50
CA CYS A 359 8.17 6.62 -7.71
C CYS A 359 9.03 5.63 -6.92
N ILE A 360 8.51 4.43 -6.62
CA ILE A 360 9.27 3.39 -5.91
C ILE A 360 10.29 2.79 -6.87
N ILE A 361 11.56 2.90 -6.51
CA ILE A 361 12.69 2.41 -7.32
C ILE A 361 13.37 1.20 -6.70
N ALA A 362 13.12 0.91 -5.43
CA ALA A 362 13.65 -0.24 -4.73
C ALA A 362 12.75 -0.60 -3.54
N TRP A 363 12.76 -1.88 -3.19
CA TRP A 363 12.08 -2.41 -2.01
C TRP A 363 13.10 -2.73 -0.92
N SER A 364 12.90 -2.22 0.29
CA SER A 364 13.75 -2.56 1.43
C SER A 364 13.08 -3.60 2.33
N LEU A 365 13.80 -4.68 2.64
CA LEU A 365 13.30 -5.75 3.53
C LEU A 365 13.09 -5.26 4.96
N GLY A 366 13.72 -4.16 5.36
CA GLY A 366 13.64 -3.63 6.72
C GLY A 366 14.79 -2.67 7.03
N GLY A 367 14.73 -2.09 8.23
CA GLY A 367 15.82 -1.30 8.79
C GLY A 367 16.84 -2.20 9.49
N ASN A 368 17.52 -1.62 10.49
CA ASN A 368 18.48 -2.34 11.33
C ASN A 368 17.76 -3.46 12.08
N SER A 369 17.90 -4.70 11.61
CA SER A 369 17.17 -5.86 12.14
C SER A 369 18.02 -7.13 12.25
N GLY A 370 19.28 -7.09 11.83
CA GLY A 370 20.09 -8.29 11.66
C GLY A 370 19.56 -9.17 10.53
N ASN A 371 20.23 -10.27 10.22
CA ASN A 371 19.88 -11.08 9.05
C ASN A 371 19.83 -12.57 9.40
N GLY A 372 19.16 -13.35 8.57
CA GLY A 372 18.91 -14.77 8.83
C GLY A 372 17.70 -15.33 8.11
N TYR A 373 17.24 -16.48 8.57
CA TYR A 373 16.26 -17.32 7.89
C TYR A 373 14.95 -16.58 7.54
N ALA A 374 14.39 -15.77 8.45
CA ALA A 374 13.16 -15.04 8.18
C ALA A 374 13.35 -13.97 7.09
N MET A 375 14.49 -13.26 7.11
CA MET A 375 14.85 -12.28 6.07
C MET A 375 15.10 -12.95 4.70
N TYR A 376 15.72 -14.13 4.65
CA TYR A 376 15.91 -14.87 3.41
C TYR A 376 14.57 -15.29 2.80
N LYS A 377 13.62 -15.75 3.61
CA LYS A 377 12.27 -16.11 3.15
C LYS A 377 11.50 -14.91 2.65
N ALA A 378 11.61 -13.77 3.33
CA ALA A 378 11.01 -12.53 2.89
C ALA A 378 11.59 -12.05 1.54
N TYR A 379 12.91 -12.11 1.37
CA TYR A 379 13.57 -11.83 0.08
C TYR A 379 13.10 -12.77 -1.03
N GLN A 380 13.11 -14.08 -0.79
CA GLN A 380 12.67 -15.07 -1.78
C GLN A 380 11.22 -14.85 -2.21
N TRP A 381 10.34 -14.56 -1.26
CA TRP A 381 8.95 -14.24 -1.55
C TRP A 381 8.83 -13.00 -2.44
N LEU A 382 9.60 -11.95 -2.15
CA LEU A 382 9.56 -10.71 -2.91
C LEU A 382 10.17 -10.86 -4.31
N LYS A 383 11.28 -11.59 -4.47
CA LYS A 383 11.84 -11.94 -5.79
C LYS A 383 10.85 -12.76 -6.62
N ALA A 384 10.11 -13.66 -6.01
CA ALA A 384 9.11 -14.48 -6.68
C ALA A 384 7.94 -13.67 -7.26
N GLN A 385 7.78 -12.39 -6.89
CA GLN A 385 6.77 -11.52 -7.52
C GLN A 385 7.16 -11.06 -8.94
N GLY A 386 8.41 -11.28 -9.37
CA GLY A 386 8.87 -10.95 -10.72
C GLY A 386 9.02 -9.45 -11.00
N ASP A 387 9.18 -8.64 -9.95
CA ASP A 387 9.41 -7.19 -10.08
C ASP A 387 10.86 -6.89 -10.50
N GLU A 388 11.03 -5.99 -11.46
CA GLU A 388 12.35 -5.57 -11.97
C GLU A 388 13.07 -4.58 -11.02
N ARG A 389 12.34 -4.00 -10.06
CA ARG A 389 12.93 -3.11 -9.05
C ARG A 389 13.79 -3.92 -8.09
N PRO A 390 15.03 -3.47 -7.80
CA PRO A 390 15.92 -4.18 -6.90
C PRO A 390 15.37 -4.24 -5.47
N ILE A 391 15.66 -5.35 -4.80
CA ILE A 391 15.50 -5.48 -3.36
C ILE A 391 16.80 -5.03 -2.69
N VAL A 392 16.70 -4.20 -1.66
CA VAL A 392 17.84 -3.72 -0.88
C VAL A 392 17.68 -4.14 0.57
N TYR A 393 18.78 -4.50 1.22
CA TYR A 393 18.77 -4.71 2.65
C TYR A 393 20.13 -4.37 3.26
N ARG A 394 20.14 -3.42 4.21
CA ARG A 394 21.39 -2.89 4.77
C ARG A 394 22.15 -3.93 5.58
N ASP A 395 21.43 -4.73 6.37
CA ASP A 395 22.04 -5.78 7.21
C ASP A 395 22.21 -7.10 6.45
N ALA A 396 22.10 -7.10 5.11
CA ALA A 396 22.47 -8.26 4.34
C ALA A 396 23.94 -8.65 4.58
N ASP A 397 24.80 -7.71 4.98
CA ASP A 397 26.21 -7.94 5.34
C ASP A 397 27.00 -8.71 4.26
N GLY A 398 26.70 -8.44 2.99
CA GLY A 398 27.33 -9.08 1.83
C GLY A 398 26.70 -10.40 1.41
N GLU A 399 25.63 -10.83 2.07
CA GLU A 399 24.84 -11.99 1.66
C GLU A 399 23.91 -11.69 0.47
N TRP A 400 23.41 -12.76 -0.14
CA TRP A 400 22.66 -12.74 -1.41
C TRP A 400 21.26 -12.13 -1.33
N ASN A 401 20.74 -11.84 -0.13
CA ASN A 401 19.39 -11.29 0.06
C ASN A 401 19.34 -9.75 -0.07
N SER A 402 20.18 -9.18 -0.93
CA SER A 402 20.16 -7.79 -1.36
C SER A 402 20.72 -7.70 -2.79
N ASP A 403 19.93 -7.18 -3.72
CA ASP A 403 20.31 -7.05 -5.13
C ASP A 403 21.30 -5.91 -5.35
N TRP A 404 21.16 -4.83 -4.56
CA TRP A 404 21.92 -3.60 -4.73
C TRP A 404 22.33 -3.00 -3.38
N GLN A 405 23.48 -2.33 -3.34
CA GLN A 405 23.96 -1.64 -2.14
C GLN A 405 23.53 -0.18 -2.15
N LEU A 406 22.78 0.22 -1.12
CA LEU A 406 22.43 1.62 -0.88
C LEU A 406 23.70 2.47 -0.66
N PRO A 407 23.67 3.78 -0.99
CA PRO A 407 24.78 4.67 -0.73
C PRO A 407 25.18 4.66 0.75
N ALA A 408 26.48 4.77 1.01
CA ALA A 408 27.03 4.77 2.37
C ALA A 408 26.46 5.91 3.23
N THR A 409 26.16 7.06 2.62
CA THR A 409 25.54 8.21 3.27
C THR A 409 24.11 8.40 2.79
N ILE A 410 23.20 8.49 3.75
CA ILE A 410 21.80 8.89 3.57
C ILE A 410 21.59 10.06 4.52
N GLU A 411 21.20 11.22 3.99
CA GLU A 411 20.99 12.47 4.75
C GLU A 411 19.95 12.28 5.86
#